data_AF-A0A0Q9NFZ3-F1
#
_entry.id   AF-A0A0Q9NFZ3-F1
#
_cell.length_a   1.000
_cell.length_b   1.000
_cell.length_c   1.000
_cell.angle_alpha   90.00
_cell.angle_beta   90.00
_cell.angle_gamma   90.00
#
_symmetry.space_group_name_H-M   'P 1'
#
loop_
_entity.id
_entity.type
_entity.pdbx_description
1 polymer ?
#
loop_
_entity_poly.entity_id
_entity_poly.type
_entity_poly.pdbx_seq_one_letter_code
_entity_poly.pdbx_strand_id
1 'polypeptide(L)'
;MNNRNRLFKGKALRPGIAAPAMILIAIAMAACSYNPGGNADAGLPSPDSPASNPTPAPPAPSTTTPIVIELQGQRIAGELDGSAASASLLAQLPLTLKFRDHGGQEKLSQLPAALDLSGAPVGSDAAPLMVGYYAPDQSLVLYYRHVGYFNGIVPIGTYENTEAIENRVDGFAATIRKAG
;
A
#
# COMPACT_ATOMS: atom_id res chain seq x y z
N MET A 1 20.81 37.86 44.21
CA MET A 1 21.95 36.95 44.46
C MET A 1 22.08 35.96 43.32
N ASN A 2 23.30 35.84 42.80
CA ASN A 2 23.74 35.01 41.68
C ASN A 2 24.26 33.68 42.26
N ASN A 3 23.88 32.52 41.73
CA ASN A 3 24.67 31.30 41.98
C ASN A 3 24.98 30.60 40.65
N ARG A 4 26.23 30.79 40.23
CA ARG A 4 26.87 30.09 39.12
C ARG A 4 27.59 28.89 39.72
N ASN A 5 27.46 27.72 39.10
CA ASN A 5 28.60 26.82 38.96
C ASN A 5 28.42 25.97 37.71
N ARG A 6 29.16 26.34 36.66
CA ARG A 6 29.57 25.45 35.58
C ARG A 6 30.91 24.83 35.98
N LEU A 7 31.06 23.53 35.87
CA LEU A 7 32.37 22.93 35.59
C LEU A 7 32.20 21.80 34.58
N PHE A 8 32.98 21.91 33.51
CA PHE A 8 33.06 21.01 32.36
C PHE A 8 34.04 19.85 32.61
N LYS A 9 33.85 18.82 31.78
CA LYS A 9 34.83 17.92 31.12
C LYS A 9 34.98 16.48 31.66
N GLY A 10 34.74 15.56 30.73
CA GLY A 10 35.18 14.16 30.77
C GLY A 10 34.59 13.35 29.60
N LYS A 11 35.20 13.43 28.41
CA LYS A 11 34.93 12.55 27.26
C LYS A 11 35.54 11.17 27.53
N ALA A 12 34.84 10.09 27.23
CA ALA A 12 35.47 8.81 26.88
C ALA A 12 34.59 8.03 25.89
N LEU A 13 35.22 7.78 24.74
CA LEU A 13 34.82 7.01 23.57
C LEU A 13 34.54 5.54 23.92
N ARG A 14 33.50 4.93 23.33
CA ARG A 14 33.32 3.48 23.31
C ARG A 14 32.92 2.99 21.91
N PRO A 15 33.31 1.75 21.55
CA PRO A 15 33.73 1.37 20.21
C PRO A 15 32.58 0.96 19.29
N GLY A 16 32.85 1.05 17.99
CA GLY A 16 31.94 0.71 16.90
C GLY A 16 31.50 -0.76 16.93
N ILE A 17 30.23 -0.96 16.61
CA ILE A 17 29.66 -2.27 16.30
C ILE A 17 29.73 -2.43 14.78
N ALA A 18 30.43 -3.49 14.39
CA ALA A 18 30.72 -3.90 13.03
C ALA A 18 29.43 -4.15 12.23
N ALA A 19 29.40 -3.63 11.01
CA ALA A 19 28.44 -4.02 9.99
C ALA A 19 28.80 -5.43 9.48
N PRO A 20 27.84 -6.37 9.39
CA PRO A 20 28.08 -7.61 8.67
C PRO A 20 28.00 -7.35 7.16
N ALA A 21 29.15 -7.42 6.50
CA ALA A 21 29.23 -7.69 5.07
C ALA A 21 28.88 -9.17 4.85
N MET A 22 27.81 -9.47 4.13
CA MET A 22 27.55 -10.77 3.52
C MET A 22 27.06 -10.54 2.09
N ILE A 23 27.98 -10.60 1.12
CA ILE A 23 28.23 -11.76 0.25
C ILE A 23 27.23 -11.78 -0.91
N LEU A 24 27.65 -11.13 -2.01
CA LEU A 24 27.11 -11.30 -3.35
C LEU A 24 27.49 -12.70 -3.84
N ILE A 25 26.53 -13.62 -3.86
CA ILE A 25 26.67 -14.90 -4.56
C ILE A 25 26.23 -14.69 -6.00
N ALA A 26 27.22 -14.53 -6.88
CA ALA A 26 27.04 -14.68 -8.32
C ALA A 26 26.87 -16.16 -8.64
N ILE A 27 25.69 -16.57 -9.09
CA ILE A 27 25.47 -17.91 -9.65
C ILE A 27 25.60 -17.82 -11.16
N ALA A 28 26.52 -18.63 -11.68
CA ALA A 28 26.94 -18.73 -13.05
C ALA A 28 25.81 -19.13 -14.02
N MET A 29 25.93 -18.64 -15.26
CA MET A 29 25.12 -19.08 -16.39
C MET A 29 25.39 -20.56 -16.70
N ALA A 30 24.35 -21.39 -16.64
CA ALA A 30 24.34 -22.70 -17.28
C ALA A 30 23.69 -22.56 -18.66
N ALA A 31 24.54 -22.50 -19.68
CA ALA A 31 24.14 -22.58 -21.07
C ALA A 31 24.08 -24.04 -21.54
N CYS A 32 23.16 -24.28 -22.47
CA CYS A 32 23.05 -25.40 -23.40
C CYS A 32 22.51 -26.74 -22.86
N SER A 33 21.27 -27.05 -23.27
CA SER A 33 21.02 -28.31 -23.96
C SER A 33 19.93 -28.11 -25.02
N TYR A 34 20.40 -28.01 -26.26
CA TYR A 34 19.65 -28.10 -27.51
C TYR A 34 19.47 -29.59 -27.83
N ASN A 35 18.23 -30.03 -28.07
CA ASN A 35 17.91 -31.41 -28.41
C ASN A 35 17.44 -31.48 -29.88
N PRO A 36 18.24 -32.00 -30.83
CA PRO A 36 17.79 -32.25 -32.18
C PRO A 36 17.36 -33.70 -32.35
N GLY A 37 16.10 -33.89 -32.71
CA GLY A 37 15.55 -35.12 -33.30
C GLY A 37 14.14 -34.77 -33.77
N GLY A 38 13.71 -35.00 -35.01
CA GLY A 38 14.23 -35.85 -36.07
C GLY A 38 13.01 -36.42 -36.80
N ASN A 39 12.51 -35.63 -37.75
CA ASN A 39 11.76 -35.91 -39.00
C ASN A 39 10.50 -36.82 -39.10
N ALA A 40 9.57 -36.29 -39.93
CA ALA A 40 8.58 -36.92 -40.83
C ALA A 40 7.31 -37.50 -40.17
N ASP A 41 6.09 -37.39 -40.70
CA ASP A 41 5.60 -37.21 -42.07
C ASP A 41 4.11 -36.73 -42.08
N ALA A 42 3.72 -36.11 -43.20
CA ALA A 42 2.40 -35.87 -43.82
C ALA A 42 1.07 -35.86 -43.03
N GLY A 43 0.24 -34.84 -43.29
CA GLY A 43 -1.23 -34.98 -43.16
C GLY A 43 -2.11 -33.71 -43.21
N LEU A 44 -2.26 -33.10 -44.39
CA LEU A 44 -3.50 -32.43 -44.93
C LEU A 44 -4.14 -31.21 -44.20
N PRO A 45 -4.97 -30.39 -44.90
CA PRO A 45 -5.13 -28.96 -44.65
C PRO A 45 -6.27 -28.56 -43.70
N SER A 46 -6.24 -27.28 -43.33
CA SER A 46 -7.14 -26.51 -42.45
C SER A 46 -8.64 -26.75 -42.63
N PRO A 47 -9.42 -26.49 -41.56
CA PRO A 47 -10.63 -25.71 -41.65
C PRO A 47 -10.41 -24.34 -40.99
N ASP A 48 -10.53 -23.29 -41.79
CA ASP A 48 -10.77 -21.93 -41.29
C ASP A 48 -11.99 -21.96 -40.36
N SER A 49 -11.77 -21.60 -39.10
CA SER A 49 -12.82 -21.16 -38.19
C SER A 49 -12.42 -19.78 -37.70
N PRO A 50 -13.17 -18.71 -38.01
CA PRO A 50 -12.93 -17.44 -37.35
C PRO A 50 -13.33 -17.61 -35.89
N ALA A 51 -12.34 -17.79 -35.02
CA ALA A 51 -12.50 -17.55 -33.60
C ALA A 51 -12.94 -16.09 -33.44
N SER A 52 -14.24 -15.88 -33.28
CA SER A 52 -14.78 -14.63 -32.76
C SER A 52 -14.32 -14.54 -31.31
N ASN A 53 -13.08 -14.09 -31.09
CA ASN A 53 -12.71 -13.55 -29.80
C ASN A 53 -13.65 -12.36 -29.56
N PRO A 54 -14.51 -12.38 -28.53
CA PRO A 54 -15.12 -11.14 -28.11
C PRO A 54 -13.97 -10.26 -27.65
N THR A 55 -13.71 -9.18 -28.40
CA THR A 55 -12.98 -8.02 -27.93
C THR A 55 -13.46 -7.73 -26.50
N PRO A 56 -12.58 -7.64 -25.49
CA PRO A 56 -13.00 -7.22 -24.17
C PRO A 56 -13.69 -5.86 -24.32
N ALA A 57 -14.96 -5.80 -23.93
CA ALA A 57 -15.63 -4.51 -23.79
C ALA A 57 -14.75 -3.62 -22.90
N PRO A 58 -14.60 -2.32 -23.23
CA PRO A 58 -13.89 -1.40 -22.35
C PRO A 58 -14.41 -1.57 -20.91
N PRO A 59 -13.55 -1.65 -19.89
CA PRO A 59 -14.02 -1.72 -18.52
C PRO A 59 -14.96 -0.53 -18.28
N ALA A 60 -16.18 -0.82 -17.82
CA ALA A 60 -17.12 0.21 -17.42
C ALA A 60 -16.42 1.15 -16.42
N PRO A 61 -16.68 2.47 -16.46
CA PRO A 61 -16.08 3.38 -15.50
C PRO A 61 -16.43 2.90 -14.09
N SER A 62 -15.39 2.54 -13.32
CA SER A 62 -15.56 2.24 -11.90
C SER A 62 -15.97 3.55 -11.23
N THR A 63 -17.14 3.56 -10.59
CA THR A 63 -17.61 4.76 -9.89
C THR A 63 -16.72 4.98 -8.67
N THR A 64 -16.03 6.13 -8.61
CA THR A 64 -15.27 6.55 -7.43
C THR A 64 -15.98 7.69 -6.72
N THR A 65 -15.74 7.81 -5.41
CA THR A 65 -16.23 8.92 -4.59
C THR A 65 -15.04 9.75 -4.09
N PRO A 66 -14.96 11.04 -4.44
CA PRO A 66 -13.86 11.88 -3.99
C PRO A 66 -13.97 12.15 -2.48
N ILE A 67 -12.82 12.12 -1.82
CA ILE A 67 -12.64 12.43 -0.40
C ILE A 67 -11.53 13.46 -0.23
N VAL A 68 -11.50 14.08 0.95
CA VAL A 68 -10.41 14.95 1.40
C VAL A 68 -9.92 14.45 2.74
N ILE A 69 -8.59 14.34 2.87
CA ILE A 69 -7.90 14.11 4.13
C ILE A 69 -7.34 15.47 4.60
N GLU A 70 -7.90 16.01 5.67
CA GLU A 70 -7.50 17.28 6.28
C GLU A 70 -6.55 17.02 7.46
N LEU A 71 -5.31 17.51 7.38
CA LEU A 71 -4.34 17.39 8.46
C LEU A 71 -3.39 18.59 8.48
N GLN A 72 -3.12 19.15 9.67
CA GLN A 72 -2.21 20.30 9.86
C GLN A 72 -2.46 21.47 8.88
N GLY A 73 -3.73 21.78 8.57
CA GLY A 73 -4.10 22.85 7.64
C GLY A 73 -3.90 22.51 6.16
N GLN A 74 -3.41 21.31 5.83
CA GLN A 74 -3.34 20.79 4.47
C GLN A 74 -4.61 20.02 4.13
N ARG A 75 -4.97 20.06 2.84
CA ARG A 75 -6.01 19.23 2.24
C ARG A 75 -5.35 18.33 1.22
N ILE A 76 -5.52 17.04 1.40
CA ILE A 76 -5.00 16.01 0.52
C ILE A 76 -6.20 15.39 -0.19
N ALA A 77 -6.22 15.45 -1.51
CA ALA A 77 -7.27 14.81 -2.29
C ALA A 77 -7.09 13.28 -2.25
N GLY A 78 -8.20 12.57 -2.42
CA GLY A 78 -8.21 11.13 -2.58
C GLY A 78 -9.54 10.67 -3.12
N GLU A 79 -9.65 9.38 -3.39
CA GLU A 79 -10.84 8.76 -3.92
C GLU A 79 -11.06 7.40 -3.26
N LEU A 80 -12.32 7.07 -2.98
CA LEU A 80 -12.73 5.74 -2.58
C LEU A 80 -13.40 5.05 -3.76
N ASP A 81 -13.16 3.75 -3.92
CA ASP A 81 -13.75 2.95 -4.99
C ASP A 81 -15.24 2.65 -4.75
N GLY A 82 -15.86 1.90 -5.67
CA GLY A 82 -17.27 1.50 -5.58
C GLY A 82 -17.54 0.26 -4.72
N SER A 83 -16.60 -0.18 -3.88
CA SER A 83 -16.74 -1.40 -3.06
C SER A 83 -17.69 -1.22 -1.87
N ALA A 84 -18.15 -2.35 -1.30
CA ALA A 84 -18.95 -2.34 -0.06
C ALA A 84 -18.16 -1.75 1.13
N ALA A 85 -16.83 -1.94 1.14
CA ALA A 85 -15.96 -1.39 2.17
C ALA A 85 -15.88 0.14 2.07
N SER A 86 -15.72 0.67 0.86
CA SER A 86 -15.78 2.10 0.59
C SER A 86 -17.12 2.71 0.96
N ALA A 87 -18.24 2.07 0.57
CA ALA A 87 -19.58 2.50 0.97
C ALA A 87 -19.75 2.55 2.49
N SER A 88 -19.23 1.55 3.20
CA SER A 88 -19.25 1.49 4.67
C SER A 88 -18.42 2.62 5.29
N LEU A 89 -17.22 2.90 4.76
CA LEU A 89 -16.38 4.00 5.24
C LEU A 89 -17.07 5.35 5.01
N LEU A 90 -17.64 5.57 3.82
CA LEU A 90 -18.37 6.78 3.43
C LEU A 90 -19.57 7.06 4.34
N ALA A 91 -20.20 6.04 4.91
CA ALA A 91 -21.30 6.18 5.86
C ALA A 91 -20.85 6.65 7.25
N GLN A 92 -19.57 6.48 7.59
CA GLN A 92 -18.99 6.94 8.85
C GLN A 92 -18.43 8.37 8.76
N LEU A 93 -18.20 8.90 7.55
CA LEU A 93 -17.59 10.22 7.35
C LEU A 93 -18.53 11.38 7.74
N PRO A 94 -18.01 12.49 8.27
CA PRO A 94 -16.59 12.77 8.51
C PRO A 94 -16.02 12.09 9.76
N LEU A 95 -14.77 11.63 9.70
CA LEU A 95 -14.06 11.01 10.83
C LEU A 95 -12.75 11.73 11.11
N THR A 96 -12.51 12.10 12.37
CA THR A 96 -11.20 12.54 12.84
C THR A 96 -10.52 11.39 13.58
N LEU A 97 -9.39 10.94 13.06
CA LEU A 97 -8.67 9.76 13.53
C LEU A 97 -7.25 10.12 13.94
N LYS A 98 -6.69 9.37 14.92
CA LYS A 98 -5.30 9.51 15.35
C LYS A 98 -4.48 8.36 14.78
N PHE A 99 -3.53 8.70 13.92
CA PHE A 99 -2.72 7.71 13.22
C PHE A 99 -1.39 7.45 13.92
N ARG A 100 -0.93 6.20 13.83
CA ARG A 100 0.42 5.79 14.21
C ARG A 100 1.13 5.19 12.99
N ASP A 101 2.44 5.28 12.99
CA ASP A 101 3.29 4.59 12.04
C ASP A 101 3.32 3.08 12.33
N HIS A 102 3.38 2.29 11.28
CA HIS A 102 3.70 0.88 11.36
C HIS A 102 4.78 0.53 10.34
N GLY A 103 5.87 -0.03 10.86
CA GLY A 103 6.96 -0.59 10.05
C GLY A 103 7.69 0.39 9.14
N GLY A 104 7.48 1.71 9.25
CA GLY A 104 8.05 2.67 8.31
C GLY A 104 7.42 2.61 6.91
N GLN A 105 6.19 2.11 6.80
CA GLN A 105 5.53 1.91 5.49
C GLN A 105 4.09 2.42 5.42
N GLU A 106 3.38 2.41 6.55
CA GLU A 106 1.96 2.71 6.60
C GLU A 106 1.61 3.53 7.84
N LYS A 107 0.58 4.38 7.72
CA LYS A 107 -0.06 5.06 8.85
C LYS A 107 -1.41 4.40 9.08
N LEU A 108 -1.70 3.98 10.31
CA LEU A 108 -2.95 3.29 10.60
C LEU A 108 -3.67 3.83 11.83
N SER A 109 -5.00 3.77 11.80
CA SER A 109 -5.89 4.13 12.90
C SER A 109 -7.09 3.19 12.92
N GLN A 110 -7.51 2.79 14.12
CA GLN A 110 -8.75 2.03 14.28
C GLN A 110 -9.96 2.86 13.85
N LEU A 111 -10.90 2.22 13.17
CA LEU A 111 -12.19 2.79 12.84
C LEU A 111 -13.19 2.62 13.99
N PRO A 112 -14.20 3.51 14.12
CA PRO A 112 -15.28 3.35 15.10
C PRO A 112 -16.13 2.09 14.88
N ALA A 113 -16.27 1.65 13.63
CA ALA A 113 -17.00 0.45 13.26
C ALA A 113 -16.32 -0.29 12.11
N ALA A 114 -16.43 -1.61 12.09
CA ALA A 114 -15.95 -2.45 11.00
C ALA A 114 -16.64 -2.11 9.67
N LEU A 115 -15.91 -2.30 8.58
CA LEU A 115 -16.43 -2.15 7.22
C LEU A 115 -17.10 -3.43 6.74
N ASP A 116 -18.11 -3.32 5.88
CA ASP A 116 -18.62 -4.45 5.11
C ASP A 116 -17.57 -4.87 4.07
N LEU A 117 -17.09 -6.12 4.18
CA LEU A 117 -16.09 -6.69 3.28
C LEU A 117 -16.70 -7.59 2.21
N SER A 118 -18.00 -7.48 1.96
CA SER A 118 -18.67 -8.23 0.90
C SER A 118 -18.00 -7.97 -0.45
N GLY A 119 -17.49 -9.05 -1.06
CA GLY A 119 -16.77 -9.00 -2.34
C GLY A 119 -15.31 -8.52 -2.25
N ALA A 120 -14.79 -8.22 -1.05
CA ALA A 120 -13.39 -7.90 -0.86
C ALA A 120 -12.48 -9.15 -1.01
N PRO A 121 -11.22 -8.99 -1.43
CA PRO A 121 -10.27 -10.08 -1.42
C PRO A 121 -9.94 -10.52 0.01
N VAL A 122 -9.49 -11.78 0.17
CA VAL A 122 -9.00 -12.30 1.47
C VAL A 122 -7.73 -11.56 1.93
N GLY A 123 -6.98 -11.01 0.99
CA GLY A 123 -5.76 -10.25 1.21
C GLY A 123 -5.25 -9.66 -0.09
N SER A 124 -4.34 -8.70 0.03
CA SER A 124 -3.73 -7.98 -1.09
C SER A 124 -2.32 -7.53 -0.70
N ASP A 125 -1.53 -7.13 -1.68
CA ASP A 125 -0.46 -6.16 -1.47
C ASP A 125 -1.02 -4.73 -1.46
N ALA A 126 -0.20 -3.74 -1.14
CA ALA A 126 -0.57 -2.33 -1.21
C ALA A 126 0.57 -1.50 -1.81
N ALA A 127 0.24 -0.65 -2.78
CA ALA A 127 1.17 0.33 -3.34
C ALA A 127 1.19 1.62 -2.48
N PRO A 128 2.24 2.45 -2.58
CA PRO A 128 2.19 3.81 -2.07
C PRO A 128 0.96 4.55 -2.63
N LEU A 129 0.45 5.52 -1.88
CA LEU A 129 -0.73 6.32 -2.20
C LEU A 129 -2.07 5.55 -2.13
N MET A 130 -2.08 4.31 -1.63
CA MET A 130 -3.32 3.59 -1.40
C MET A 130 -3.95 3.91 -0.04
N VAL A 131 -5.28 3.97 -0.04
CA VAL A 131 -6.12 3.86 1.17
C VAL A 131 -6.57 2.41 1.25
N GLY A 132 -6.37 1.78 2.40
CA GLY A 132 -6.83 0.43 2.64
C GLY A 132 -7.49 0.26 3.99
N TYR A 133 -8.07 -0.91 4.17
CA TYR A 133 -8.56 -1.41 5.44
C TYR A 133 -7.81 -2.67 5.80
N TYR A 134 -7.30 -2.75 7.02
CA TYR A 134 -6.72 -3.96 7.57
C TYR A 134 -7.75 -4.64 8.47
N ALA A 135 -8.31 -5.74 7.97
CA ALA A 135 -9.44 -6.44 8.58
C ALA A 135 -9.16 -7.00 9.99
N PRO A 136 -7.97 -7.58 10.28
CA PRO A 136 -7.69 -8.15 11.62
C PRO A 136 -7.77 -7.12 12.75
N ASP A 137 -7.35 -5.87 12.50
CA ASP A 137 -7.29 -4.81 13.53
C ASP A 137 -8.36 -3.72 13.35
N GLN A 138 -9.35 -3.91 12.46
CA GLN A 138 -10.38 -2.92 12.16
C GLN A 138 -9.80 -1.51 11.87
N SER A 139 -8.72 -1.46 11.08
CA SER A 139 -7.94 -0.22 10.93
C SER A 139 -8.02 0.35 9.52
N LEU A 140 -8.24 1.65 9.42
CA LEU A 140 -7.98 2.42 8.20
C LEU A 140 -6.47 2.61 8.06
N VAL A 141 -5.97 2.40 6.86
CA VAL A 141 -4.53 2.41 6.54
C VAL A 141 -4.25 3.36 5.38
N LEU A 142 -3.23 4.19 5.54
CA LEU A 142 -2.66 5.04 4.49
C LEU A 142 -1.25 4.54 4.18
N TYR A 143 -1.08 3.92 3.02
CA TYR A 143 0.18 3.33 2.59
C TYR A 143 1.06 4.38 1.89
N TYR A 144 2.23 4.69 2.46
CA TYR A 144 3.18 5.65 1.88
C TYR A 144 4.46 4.97 1.34
N ARG A 145 4.58 3.66 1.53
CA ARG A 145 5.52 2.75 0.87
C ARG A 145 4.74 1.55 0.33
N HIS A 146 5.40 0.74 -0.50
CA HIS A 146 4.84 -0.54 -0.90
C HIS A 146 4.87 -1.52 0.26
N VAL A 147 3.79 -2.28 0.45
CA VAL A 147 3.69 -3.39 1.39
C VAL A 147 3.33 -4.64 0.58
N GLY A 148 4.07 -5.73 0.79
CA GLY A 148 3.81 -7.01 0.12
C GLY A 148 2.47 -7.63 0.52
N TYR A 149 2.14 -8.78 -0.09
CA TYR A 149 0.87 -9.44 0.15
C TYR A 149 0.67 -9.86 1.62
N PHE A 150 -0.47 -9.50 2.20
CA PHE A 150 -0.92 -10.02 3.50
C PHE A 150 -2.43 -10.30 3.52
N ASN A 151 -2.81 -11.36 4.22
CA ASN A 151 -4.21 -11.64 4.54
C ASN A 151 -4.79 -10.49 5.38
N GLY A 152 -5.96 -10.00 4.97
CA GLY A 152 -6.68 -8.92 5.62
C GLY A 152 -6.39 -7.54 5.08
N ILE A 153 -5.43 -7.35 4.17
CA ILE A 153 -5.29 -6.09 3.44
C ILE A 153 -6.39 -6.00 2.38
N VAL A 154 -7.21 -4.96 2.48
CA VAL A 154 -8.28 -4.62 1.52
C VAL A 154 -8.02 -3.21 1.00
N PRO A 155 -7.47 -3.03 -0.21
CA PRO A 155 -7.41 -1.72 -0.86
C PRO A 155 -8.83 -1.23 -1.13
N ILE A 156 -9.11 0.04 -0.81
CA ILE A 156 -10.45 0.64 -0.96
C ILE A 156 -10.41 1.99 -1.67
N GLY A 157 -9.21 2.49 -2.01
CA GLY A 157 -9.08 3.80 -2.63
C GLY A 157 -7.64 4.28 -2.71
N THR A 158 -7.49 5.56 -3.00
CA THR A 158 -6.21 6.24 -3.13
C THR A 158 -6.25 7.61 -2.48
N TYR A 159 -5.06 8.16 -2.22
CA TYR A 159 -4.87 9.53 -1.79
C TYR A 159 -3.67 10.12 -2.52
N GLU A 160 -3.53 11.44 -2.50
CA GLU A 160 -2.41 12.13 -3.14
C GLU A 160 -1.30 12.47 -2.14
N ASN A 161 -0.10 12.81 -2.62
CA ASN A 161 0.97 13.38 -1.79
C ASN A 161 1.46 12.48 -0.63
N THR A 162 2.36 11.56 -0.97
CA THR A 162 3.04 10.67 -0.01
C THR A 162 3.72 11.44 1.12
N GLU A 163 4.42 12.53 0.81
CA GLU A 163 5.22 13.29 1.79
C GLU A 163 4.37 13.90 2.90
N ALA A 164 3.12 14.27 2.59
CA ALA A 164 2.19 14.81 3.57
C ALA A 164 1.73 13.77 4.61
N ILE A 165 1.85 12.48 4.30
CA ILE A 165 1.53 11.38 5.22
C ILE A 165 2.81 10.79 5.84
N GLU A 166 3.84 10.52 5.05
CA GLU A 166 5.09 9.88 5.48
C GLU A 166 5.78 10.67 6.61
N ASN A 167 5.91 11.98 6.44
CA ASN A 167 6.64 12.87 7.35
C ASN A 167 5.87 13.18 8.66
N ARG A 168 4.85 12.40 9.01
CA ARG A 168 4.07 12.58 10.24
C ARG A 168 4.59 11.65 11.33
N VAL A 169 4.83 12.23 12.50
CA VAL A 169 5.12 11.48 13.72
C VAL A 169 3.84 10.89 14.32
N ASP A 170 3.98 9.86 15.14
CA ASP A 170 2.86 9.17 15.77
C ASP A 170 1.92 10.10 16.55
N GLY A 171 0.64 9.76 16.50
CA GLY A 171 -0.42 10.48 17.21
C GLY A 171 -0.95 11.71 16.46
N PHE A 172 -0.51 11.95 15.22
CA PHE A 172 -1.08 13.01 14.39
C PHE A 172 -2.56 12.73 14.11
N ALA A 173 -3.38 13.79 14.15
CA ALA A 173 -4.79 13.72 13.81
C ALA A 173 -5.00 14.10 12.33
N ALA A 174 -5.86 13.35 11.66
CA ALA A 174 -6.37 13.69 10.33
C ALA A 174 -7.89 13.50 10.28
N THR A 175 -8.56 14.39 9.57
CA THR A 175 -10.01 14.30 9.33
C THR A 175 -10.26 13.85 7.90
N ILE A 176 -10.93 12.73 7.73
CA ILE A 176 -11.37 12.24 6.42
C ILE A 176 -12.83 12.67 6.22
N ARG A 177 -13.16 13.19 5.05
CA ARG A 177 -14.52 13.62 4.68
C ARG A 177 -14.76 13.43 3.18
N LYS A 178 -16.02 13.34 2.77
CA LYS A 178 -16.39 13.46 1.35
C LYS A 178 -15.93 14.82 0.81
N ALA A 179 -15.42 14.86 -0.40
CA ALA A 179 -15.23 16.12 -1.11
C ALA A 179 -16.61 16.74 -1.39
N GLY A 180 -16.74 18.05 -1.17
CA GLY A 180 -17.98 18.80 -1.36
C GLY A 180 -18.02 19.54 -2.68
#